data_AF-W9VVA4-F1
#
_entry.id   AF-W9VVA4-F1
#
_cell.length_a   1.000
_cell.length_b   1.000
_cell.length_c   1.000
_cell.angle_alpha   90.00
_cell.angle_beta   90.00
_cell.angle_gamma   90.00
#
_symmetry.space_group_name_H-M   'P 1'
#
loop_
_entity.id
_entity.type
_entity.pdbx_description
1 polymer ?
#
loop_
_entity_poly.entity_id
_entity_poly.type
_entity_poly.pdbx_seq_one_letter_code
_entity_poly.pdbx_strand_id
1 'polypeptide(L)' 'PAIHYGLIASANRVINDASARNHAANYGVLCFEMEAAGVMNRFPCLVVRGICDYSDSHKNKRWQGYAAMAAAAYTKDLL' A
#
# COMPACT_ATOMS: atom_id res chain seq x y z
N PRO A 1 -15.07 4.61 -4.77
CA PRO A 1 -13.87 4.05 -4.10
C PRO A 1 -14.22 2.65 -3.58
N ALA A 2 -13.29 1.70 -3.61
CA ALA A 2 -13.48 0.35 -3.06
C ALA A 2 -12.51 0.15 -1.90
N ILE A 3 -12.97 -0.49 -0.84
CA ILE A 3 -12.17 -0.78 0.35
C ILE A 3 -11.76 -2.26 0.28
N HIS A 4 -10.47 -2.50 0.47
CA HIS A 4 -9.91 -3.85 0.48
C HIS A 4 -9.20 -4.08 1.81
N TYR A 5 -9.53 -5.18 2.47
CA TYR A 5 -8.84 -5.64 3.67
C TYR A 5 -7.92 -6.80 3.29
N GLY A 6 -6.67 -6.76 3.72
CA GLY A 6 -5.73 -7.86 3.50
C GLY A 6 -4.29 -7.46 3.76
N LEU A 7 -3.38 -8.29 3.27
CA LEU A 7 -1.97 -8.20 3.59
C LEU A 7 -1.30 -7.05 2.83
N ILE A 8 -0.64 -6.17 3.57
CA ILE A 8 0.22 -5.10 3.05
C ILE A 8 1.67 -5.52 3.29
N ALA A 9 2.47 -5.64 2.22
CA ALA A 9 3.88 -5.99 2.33
C ALA A 9 4.76 -4.75 2.47
N SER A 10 5.67 -4.76 3.46
CA SER A 10 6.70 -3.74 3.62
C SER A 10 8.00 -4.15 2.95
N ALA A 11 8.61 -3.26 2.17
CA ALA A 11 9.90 -3.48 1.54
C ALA A 11 10.83 -2.27 1.69
N ASN A 12 12.15 -2.51 1.80
CA ASN A 12 13.15 -1.43 1.88
C ASN A 12 13.43 -0.74 0.54
N ARG A 13 12.76 -1.17 -0.53
CA ARG A 13 12.90 -0.61 -1.88
C ARG A 13 11.54 -0.58 -2.54
N VAL A 14 11.36 0.35 -3.48
CA VAL A 14 10.14 0.41 -4.30
C VAL A 14 10.07 -0.84 -5.18
N ILE A 15 8.96 -1.56 -5.10
CA ILE A 15 8.64 -2.65 -6.03
C ILE A 15 8.16 -2.05 -7.35
N ASN A 16 8.90 -2.33 -8.42
CA ASN A 16 8.63 -1.84 -9.78
C ASN A 16 8.82 -2.93 -10.83
N ASP A 17 8.59 -4.17 -10.41
CA ASP A 17 8.74 -5.36 -11.23
C ASP A 17 7.47 -6.21 -11.10
N ALA A 18 6.79 -6.42 -12.23
CA ALA A 18 5.53 -7.13 -12.25
C ALA A 18 5.69 -8.61 -11.85
N SER A 19 6.85 -9.22 -12.11
CA SER A 19 7.13 -10.60 -11.73
C SER A 19 7.23 -10.74 -10.21
N ALA A 20 8.01 -9.87 -9.56
CA ALA A 20 8.12 -9.80 -8.11
C ALA A 20 6.76 -9.53 -7.44
N ARG A 21 5.97 -8.60 -8.00
CA ARG A 21 4.59 -8.31 -7.55
C ARG A 21 3.70 -9.56 -7.62
N ASN A 22 3.68 -10.22 -8.78
CA ASN A 22 2.84 -11.40 -9.00
C ASN A 22 3.30 -12.58 -8.13
N HIS A 23 4.60 -12.73 -7.93
CA HIS A 23 5.15 -13.73 -7.02
C HIS A 23 4.68 -13.50 -5.58
N ALA A 24 4.75 -12.26 -5.10
CA ALA A 24 4.24 -11.87 -3.79
C ALA A 24 2.72 -12.04 -3.66
N ALA A 25 1.95 -11.84 -4.74
CA ALA A 25 0.50 -12.06 -4.75
C ALA A 25 0.12 -13.52 -4.46
N ASN A 26 0.99 -14.50 -4.76
CA ASN A 26 0.77 -15.90 -4.39
C ASN A 26 0.75 -16.11 -2.86
N TYR A 27 1.29 -15.17 -2.09
CA TYR A 27 1.24 -15.17 -0.62
C TYR A 27 0.08 -14.33 -0.07
N GLY A 28 -0.86 -13.89 -0.92
CA GLY A 28 -2.01 -13.08 -0.52
C GLY A 28 -1.71 -11.59 -0.30
N VAL A 29 -0.53 -11.11 -0.70
CA VAL A 29 -0.17 -9.69 -0.66
C VAL A 29 -1.04 -8.90 -1.61
N LEU A 30 -1.69 -7.84 -1.11
CA LEU A 30 -2.56 -6.96 -1.90
C LEU A 30 -1.84 -5.70 -2.37
N CYS A 31 -0.92 -5.16 -1.58
CA CYS A 31 -0.15 -3.98 -1.95
C CYS A 31 1.20 -3.90 -1.23
N PHE A 32 2.04 -2.95 -1.67
CA PHE A 32 3.39 -2.73 -1.19
C PHE A 32 3.55 -1.32 -0.66
N GLU A 33 4.34 -1.18 0.38
CA GLU A 33 4.75 0.11 0.96
C GLU A 33 6.12 -0.06 1.65
N MET A 34 6.65 0.99 2.30
CA MET A 34 8.03 0.98 2.80
C MET A 34 8.18 1.27 4.30
N GLU A 35 7.12 1.66 5.01
CA GLU A 35 7.25 2.25 6.35
C GLU A 35 6.53 1.48 7.47
N ALA A 36 5.42 0.80 7.15
CA ALA A 36 4.47 0.30 8.14
C ALA A 36 5.07 -0.74 9.08
N ALA A 37 5.83 -1.71 8.56
CA ALA A 37 6.45 -2.73 9.40
C ALA A 37 7.33 -2.15 10.52
N GLY A 38 8.04 -1.05 10.27
CA GLY A 38 8.86 -0.38 11.29
C GLY A 38 8.04 0.27 12.39
N VAL A 39 6.88 0.81 12.04
CA VAL A 39 5.95 1.47 12.98
C VAL A 39 5.19 0.46 13.83
N MET A 40 4.68 -0.61 13.20
CA MET A 40 3.90 -1.65 13.87
C MET A 40 4.67 -2.38 14.98
N ASN A 41 6.00 -2.47 14.87
CA ASN A 41 6.85 -3.07 15.91
C ASN A 41 6.92 -2.24 17.21
N ARG A 42 6.49 -0.98 17.20
CA ARG A 42 6.64 -0.05 18.32
C ARG A 42 5.33 0.25 19.04
N PHE A 43 4.19 0.15 18.37
CA PHE A 43 2.88 0.34 18.98
C PHE A 43 1.75 -0.30 18.13
N PRO A 44 0.62 -0.69 18.76
CA PRO A 44 -0.55 -1.17 18.03
C PRO A 44 -1.08 -0.09 17.09
N CYS A 45 -1.19 -0.39 15.80
CA CYS A 45 -1.73 0.54 14.82
C CYS A 45 -2.48 -0.17 13.69
N LEU A 46 -3.36 0.58 13.03
CA LEU A 46 -4.04 0.19 11.80
C LEU A 46 -3.43 0.96 10.64
N VAL A 47 -3.09 0.26 9.56
CA VAL A 47 -2.49 0.86 8.36
C VAL A 47 -3.57 1.07 7.31
N VAL A 48 -3.78 2.33 6.91
CA VAL A 48 -4.66 2.71 5.80
C VAL A 48 -3.81 3.27 4.67
N ARG A 49 -3.92 2.70 3.47
CA ARG A 49 -3.18 3.12 2.27
C ARG A 49 -4.13 3.35 1.11
N GLY A 50 -3.82 4.36 0.30
CA GLY A 50 -4.39 4.54 -1.03
C GLY A 50 -3.43 3.99 -2.09
N ILE A 51 -3.99 3.38 -3.14
CA ILE A 51 -3.19 2.81 -4.24
C ILE A 51 -2.85 3.91 -5.25
N CYS A 52 -1.56 4.11 -5.51
CA CYS A 52 -1.06 5.13 -6.45
C CYS A 52 -0.28 4.59 -7.65
N ASP A 53 0.09 3.31 -7.65
CA ASP A 53 0.69 2.62 -8.78
C ASP A 53 0.40 1.12 -8.72
N TYR A 54 0.80 0.40 -9.77
CA TYR A 54 0.61 -1.05 -9.90
C TYR A 54 1.82 -1.86 -9.45
N SER A 55 2.82 -1.25 -8.82
CA SER A 55 4.08 -1.90 -8.42
C SER A 55 4.76 -2.67 -9.55
N ASP A 56 4.65 -2.15 -10.77
CA ASP A 56 5.32 -2.63 -11.97
C ASP A 56 6.25 -1.53 -12.54
N SER A 57 6.76 -1.73 -13.75
CA SER A 57 7.67 -0.79 -14.40
C SER A 57 7.02 0.55 -14.74
N HIS A 58 5.68 0.64 -14.80
CA HIS A 58 4.93 1.82 -15.22
C HIS A 58 4.60 2.74 -14.04
N LYS A 59 5.64 3.29 -13.40
CA LYS A 59 5.44 4.24 -12.30
C LYS A 59 4.68 5.48 -12.77
N ASN A 60 3.61 5.82 -12.04
CA ASN A 60 2.80 7.00 -12.31
C ASN A 60 2.60 7.83 -11.04
N LYS A 61 3.20 9.03 -10.99
CA LYS A 61 3.05 9.93 -9.85
C LYS A 61 1.70 10.67 -9.81
N ARG A 62 0.94 10.69 -10.91
CA ARG A 62 -0.31 11.46 -11.01
C ARG A 62 -1.36 11.02 -9.98
N TRP A 63 -1.35 9.75 -9.60
CA TRP A 63 -2.33 9.18 -8.67
C TRP A 63 -2.00 9.41 -7.20
N GLN A 64 -0.80 9.88 -6.85
CA GLN A 64 -0.38 10.04 -5.45
C GLN A 64 -1.29 11.01 -4.68
N GLY A 65 -1.68 12.14 -5.30
CA GLY A 65 -2.57 13.11 -4.66
C GLY A 65 -3.97 12.52 -4.38
N TYR A 66 -4.54 11.81 -5.35
CA TYR A 66 -5.82 11.13 -5.17
C TYR A 66 -5.74 10.03 -4.11
N ALA A 67 -4.71 9.18 -4.17
CA ALA A 67 -4.49 8.09 -3.22
C ALA A 67 -4.33 8.59 -1.78
N ALA A 68 -3.56 9.67 -1.59
CA ALA A 68 -3.37 10.30 -0.28
C ALA A 68 -4.69 10.86 0.27
N MET A 69 -5.44 11.59 -0.57
CA MET A 69 -6.74 12.16 -0.17
C MET A 69 -7.78 11.08 0.16
N ALA A 70 -7.87 10.02 -0.66
CA ALA A 70 -8.79 8.91 -0.41
C ALA A 70 -8.45 8.16 0.90
N ALA A 71 -7.17 7.90 1.15
CA ALA A 71 -6.72 7.27 2.39
C ALA A 71 -7.04 8.15 3.61
N ALA A 72 -6.75 9.45 3.54
CA ALA A 72 -7.02 10.39 4.63
C ALA A 72 -8.52 10.54 4.91
N ALA A 73 -9.35 10.62 3.85
CA ALA A 73 -10.80 10.70 3.98
C ALA A 73 -11.38 9.45 4.64
N TYR A 74 -10.96 8.26 4.22
CA TYR A 74 -11.39 7.01 4.83
C TYR A 74 -10.93 6.88 6.29
N THR A 75 -9.67 7.22 6.59
CA THR A 75 -9.18 7.21 7.98
C THR A 75 -9.95 8.18 8.87
N LYS A 76 -10.34 9.34 8.35
CA LYS A 76 -11.16 10.32 9.09
C LYS A 76 -12.57 9.78 9.38
N ASP A 77 -13.17 9.06 8.44
CA ASP A 77 -14.50 8.47 8.61
C ASP A 77 -14.48 7.26 9.56
N LEU A 78 -13.35 6.55 9.61
CA LEU A 78 -13.14 5.39 10.48
C LEU A 78 -12.93 5.74 11.96
N LEU A 79 -12.51 6.98 12.26
CA LEU A 79 -12.17 7.47 13.61
C LEU A 79 -13.24 8.42 14.16
#